data_AF-A0A538LHP7-F1
#
_entry.id   AF-A0A538LHP7-F1
#
_cell.length_a   1.000
_cell.length_b   1.000
_cell.length_c   1.000
_cell.angle_alpha   90.00
_cell.angle_beta   90.00
_cell.angle_gamma   90.00
#
_symmetry.space_group_name_H-M   'P 1'
#
loop_
_entity.id
_entity.type
_entity.pdbx_description
1 polymer ?
#
loop_
_entity_poly.entity_id
_entity_poly.type
_entity_poly.pdbx_seq_one_letter_code
_entity_poly.pdbx_strand_id
1 'polypeptide(L)'
;MAYVFDFDHKHRKPPMEMKDLLGGKGANLAEMTSVLELPVPPGFTISTDACRSYMTGGWPDGLTKEVDRALVKLEKAMGKHLGDPGDPLLVSVRSGAKFSMPGMMDTVLNLGLNDESVEGLAKQTSDERFAYDSYRRFVQMYGRIVLGLPGEEFDRLFDAAKELANTTSDADVPPELLRYLVTSFKQIVERATGAPFPQDPTEQLRGAIEAVFGSWNGPRAVTYRNRERIPHDLGTAVNVQAMVFGNRDDNSGTGVGFTRDPATGAQGAYGDFLVNAQGEDVVAGIRNTEPLAALEGRFPKIYKELLSIFERLERHYRDMCDTEFTIDQGKLWMLQTRVGKRTGVAALKMAVDLTKDRRIKLTRAEAVGRINADHLDQVLHPRFASGDVAVLTKGLGASPGAAVGRVCFTADAAVAAAGRGEHVVLVRTETSPEDVHGMMAAEGILTSRGGLVSHAAVVARGWGKPAVVGAEGVRISGRQFTVAGVTVSEGDSISLDGTSGEVVLGEVALTAAAPPPEFTTVLGWADEIRRGRL
;
A
#
# COMPACT_ATOMS: atom_id res chain seq x y z
N MET A 1 13.40 -7.81 -28.75
CA MET A 1 13.09 -8.56 -27.52
C MET A 1 11.66 -8.20 -27.14
N ALA A 2 10.85 -9.13 -26.64
CA ALA A 2 9.47 -8.80 -26.24
C ALA A 2 9.50 -8.00 -24.94
N TYR A 3 8.69 -6.95 -24.86
CA TYR A 3 8.55 -6.08 -23.70
C TYR A 3 7.30 -6.36 -22.89
N VAL A 4 6.23 -6.88 -23.51
CA VAL A 4 4.91 -7.04 -22.88
C VAL A 4 4.54 -8.51 -22.71
N PHE A 5 4.05 -8.87 -21.51
CA PHE A 5 3.70 -10.23 -21.13
C PHE A 5 2.33 -10.27 -20.45
N ASP A 6 1.37 -11.00 -21.01
CA ASP A 6 0.06 -11.25 -20.38
C ASP A 6 0.26 -12.01 -19.05
N PHE A 7 -0.63 -11.84 -18.06
CA PHE A 7 -0.49 -12.55 -16.77
C PHE A 7 -0.56 -14.07 -16.88
N ASP A 8 -1.23 -14.60 -17.91
CA ASP A 8 -1.28 -16.03 -18.22
C ASP A 8 -0.21 -16.48 -19.23
N HIS A 9 0.76 -15.60 -19.54
CA HIS A 9 1.82 -15.90 -20.48
C HIS A 9 2.62 -17.14 -20.04
N LYS A 10 2.77 -18.11 -20.94
CA LYS A 10 3.53 -19.34 -20.71
C LYS A 10 5.03 -19.05 -20.76
N HIS A 11 5.61 -18.71 -19.62
CA HIS A 11 7.05 -18.52 -19.48
C HIS A 11 7.81 -19.86 -19.53
N ARG A 12 9.10 -19.80 -19.90
CA ARG A 12 10.01 -20.97 -19.88
C ARG A 12 10.42 -21.39 -18.47
N LYS A 13 10.26 -20.49 -17.49
CA LYS A 13 10.54 -20.68 -16.07
C LYS A 13 9.29 -20.32 -15.28
N PRO A 14 9.15 -20.80 -14.03
CA PRO A 14 8.09 -20.34 -13.14
C PRO A 14 8.03 -18.80 -13.08
N PRO A 15 6.85 -18.18 -13.11
CA PRO A 15 6.71 -16.73 -13.07
C PRO A 15 7.49 -16.08 -11.91
N MET A 16 7.52 -16.72 -10.74
CA MET A 16 8.28 -16.25 -9.58
C MET A 16 9.80 -16.20 -9.76
N GLU A 17 10.38 -16.91 -10.72
CA GLU A 17 11.79 -16.79 -11.12
C GLU A 17 12.04 -15.64 -12.10
N MET A 18 10.99 -15.03 -12.63
CA MET A 18 11.05 -13.96 -13.65
C MET A 18 10.96 -12.55 -13.04
N LYS A 19 11.20 -12.39 -11.73
CA LYS A 19 11.14 -11.08 -11.05
C LYS A 19 12.07 -10.02 -11.62
N ASP A 20 13.19 -10.44 -12.21
CA ASP A 20 14.11 -9.53 -12.88
C ASP A 20 13.46 -8.86 -14.10
N LEU A 21 12.57 -9.57 -14.79
CA LEU A 21 11.89 -9.12 -16.01
C LEU A 21 10.53 -8.49 -15.70
N LEU A 22 9.70 -9.16 -14.89
CA LEU A 22 8.31 -8.77 -14.62
C LEU A 22 8.15 -7.90 -13.37
N GLY A 23 9.24 -7.68 -12.63
CA GLY A 23 9.18 -7.16 -11.28
C GLY A 23 8.52 -8.14 -10.31
N GLY A 24 8.53 -7.79 -9.02
CA GLY A 24 7.89 -8.58 -7.98
C GLY A 24 6.38 -8.67 -8.16
N LYS A 25 5.71 -7.55 -8.51
CA LYS A 25 4.25 -7.52 -8.66
C LYS A 25 3.78 -8.32 -9.88
N GLY A 26 4.38 -8.09 -11.05
CA GLY A 26 4.03 -8.82 -12.27
C GLY A 26 4.29 -10.31 -12.16
N ALA A 27 5.42 -10.71 -11.54
CA ALA A 27 5.69 -12.11 -11.27
C ALA A 27 4.63 -12.76 -10.35
N ASN A 28 4.22 -12.09 -9.27
CA ASN A 28 3.16 -12.60 -8.39
C ASN A 28 1.79 -12.65 -9.10
N LEU A 29 1.46 -11.66 -9.94
CA LEU A 29 0.21 -11.66 -10.72
C LEU A 29 0.17 -12.83 -11.71
N ALA A 30 1.30 -13.10 -12.37
CA ALA A 30 1.43 -14.24 -13.27
C ALA A 30 1.41 -15.58 -12.52
N GLU A 31 2.03 -15.68 -11.33
CA GLU A 31 1.99 -16.87 -10.49
C GLU A 31 0.56 -17.14 -9.98
N MET A 32 -0.12 -16.11 -9.48
CA MET A 32 -1.51 -16.22 -9.02
C MET A 32 -2.46 -16.65 -10.14
N THR A 33 -2.28 -16.11 -11.34
CA THR A 33 -3.13 -16.42 -12.51
C THR A 33 -2.84 -17.80 -13.09
N SER A 34 -1.58 -18.09 -13.42
CA SER A 34 -1.21 -19.25 -14.26
C SER A 34 -0.83 -20.51 -13.48
N VAL A 35 -0.39 -20.37 -12.22
CA VAL A 35 0.07 -21.51 -11.40
C VAL A 35 -0.94 -21.83 -10.30
N LEU A 36 -1.43 -20.78 -9.63
CA LEU A 36 -2.41 -20.94 -8.55
C LEU A 36 -3.86 -20.84 -9.03
N GLU A 37 -4.13 -20.42 -10.28
CA GLU A 37 -5.49 -20.31 -10.82
C GLU A 37 -6.44 -19.56 -9.87
N LEU A 38 -5.95 -18.46 -9.29
CA LEU A 38 -6.73 -17.58 -8.42
C LEU A 38 -7.58 -16.61 -9.27
N PRO A 39 -8.68 -16.06 -8.72
CA PRO A 39 -9.50 -15.10 -9.42
C PRO A 39 -8.78 -13.74 -9.51
N VAL A 40 -7.86 -13.60 -10.47
CA VAL A 40 -7.11 -12.37 -10.72
C VAL A 40 -7.75 -11.63 -11.91
N PRO A 41 -8.02 -10.32 -11.81
CA PRO A 41 -8.47 -9.56 -12.97
C PRO A 41 -7.43 -9.61 -14.10
N PRO A 42 -7.83 -9.85 -15.36
CA PRO A 42 -6.89 -10.02 -16.46
C PRO A 42 -6.08 -8.76 -16.71
N GLY A 43 -4.91 -8.93 -17.30
CA GLY A 43 -3.98 -7.84 -17.56
C GLY A 43 -2.64 -8.33 -18.10
N PHE A 44 -1.71 -7.39 -18.19
CA PHE A 44 -0.36 -7.64 -18.70
C PHE A 44 0.68 -6.81 -17.97
N THR A 45 1.92 -7.28 -18.00
CA THR A 45 3.10 -6.62 -17.46
C THR A 45 4.00 -6.15 -18.59
N ILE A 46 4.34 -4.86 -18.57
CA ILE A 46 5.42 -4.26 -19.34
C ILE A 46 6.70 -4.40 -18.53
N SER A 47 7.69 -5.08 -19.09
CA SER A 47 8.90 -5.51 -18.40
C SER A 47 9.83 -4.38 -17.93
N THR A 48 10.72 -4.72 -17.00
CA THR A 48 11.82 -3.85 -16.56
C THR A 48 12.80 -3.53 -17.70
N ASP A 49 12.93 -4.41 -18.71
CA ASP A 49 13.72 -4.15 -19.93
C ASP A 49 13.19 -2.94 -20.70
N ALA A 50 11.86 -2.80 -20.80
CA ALA A 50 11.25 -1.64 -21.43
C ALA A 50 11.58 -0.35 -20.67
N CYS A 51 11.54 -0.39 -19.33
CA CYS A 51 11.95 0.73 -18.48
C CYS A 51 13.44 1.08 -18.67
N ARG A 52 14.32 0.08 -18.72
CA ARG A 52 15.75 0.31 -18.97
C ARG A 52 15.98 0.96 -20.33
N SER A 53 15.34 0.45 -21.39
CA SER A 53 15.40 1.06 -22.71
C SER A 53 14.87 2.50 -22.70
N TYR A 54 13.77 2.74 -21.98
CA TYR A 54 13.19 4.08 -21.80
C TYR A 54 14.16 5.06 -21.15
N MET A 55 14.83 4.65 -20.06
CA MET A 55 15.78 5.50 -19.35
C MET A 55 17.00 5.89 -20.19
N THR A 56 17.41 5.05 -21.15
CA THR A 56 18.58 5.31 -22.00
C THR A 56 18.26 6.03 -23.31
N GLY A 57 17.07 5.86 -23.86
CA GLY A 57 16.74 6.27 -25.23
C GLY A 57 15.31 6.75 -25.46
N GLY A 58 14.52 6.93 -24.41
CA GLY A 58 13.10 7.27 -24.52
C GLY A 58 12.23 6.09 -24.97
N TRP A 59 11.00 6.38 -25.39
CA TRP A 59 9.98 5.36 -25.69
C TRP A 59 10.51 4.23 -26.60
N PRO A 60 10.58 2.97 -26.12
CA PRO A 60 11.22 1.90 -26.87
C PRO A 60 10.53 1.56 -28.20
N ASP A 61 11.34 1.30 -29.24
CA ASP A 61 10.85 0.85 -30.53
C ASP A 61 10.04 -0.45 -30.39
N GLY A 62 8.86 -0.45 -31.00
CA GLY A 62 7.94 -1.61 -30.99
C GLY A 62 7.08 -1.74 -29.73
N LEU A 63 7.37 -1.02 -28.63
CA LEU A 63 6.59 -1.11 -27.40
C LEU A 63 5.11 -0.77 -27.62
N THR A 64 4.81 0.29 -28.39
CA THR A 64 3.43 0.67 -28.73
C THR A 64 2.68 -0.50 -29.35
N LYS A 65 3.24 -1.15 -30.36
CA LYS A 65 2.60 -2.29 -31.04
C LYS A 65 2.39 -3.49 -30.11
N GLU A 66 3.24 -3.69 -29.11
CA GLU A 66 3.07 -4.77 -28.14
C GLU A 66 1.99 -4.44 -27.11
N VAL A 67 1.96 -3.19 -26.62
CA VAL A 67 0.90 -2.69 -25.72
C VAL A 67 -0.46 -2.77 -26.41
N ASP A 68 -0.57 -2.31 -27.66
CA ASP A 68 -1.83 -2.35 -28.43
C ASP A 68 -2.34 -3.80 -28.57
N ARG A 69 -1.45 -4.76 -28.87
CA ARG A 69 -1.83 -6.18 -28.98
C ARG A 69 -2.30 -6.74 -27.64
N ALA A 70 -1.63 -6.40 -26.54
CA ALA A 70 -2.02 -6.86 -25.21
C ALA A 70 -3.37 -6.23 -24.79
N LEU A 71 -3.59 -4.96 -25.13
CA LEU A 71 -4.86 -4.27 -24.90
C LEU A 71 -6.00 -4.94 -25.68
N VAL A 72 -5.84 -5.22 -26.98
CA VAL A 72 -6.86 -5.92 -27.77
C VAL A 72 -7.21 -7.29 -27.18
N LYS A 73 -6.24 -8.03 -26.65
CA LYS A 73 -6.50 -9.30 -25.95
C LYS A 73 -7.28 -9.07 -24.65
N LEU A 74 -6.90 -8.06 -23.87
CA LEU A 74 -7.59 -7.70 -22.63
C LEU A 74 -9.04 -7.30 -22.90
N GLU A 75 -9.28 -6.46 -23.90
CA GLU A 75 -10.60 -6.06 -24.38
C GLU A 75 -11.45 -7.28 -24.77
N LYS A 76 -10.87 -8.21 -25.54
CA LYS A 76 -11.55 -9.46 -25.90
C LYS A 76 -11.87 -10.33 -24.69
N ALA A 77 -10.96 -10.43 -23.71
CA ALA A 77 -11.17 -11.21 -22.50
C ALA A 77 -12.28 -10.62 -21.61
N MET A 78 -12.39 -9.29 -21.59
CA MET A 78 -13.40 -8.57 -20.82
C MET A 78 -14.72 -8.35 -21.57
N GLY A 79 -14.72 -8.50 -22.90
CA GLY A 79 -15.88 -8.21 -23.76
C GLY A 79 -16.20 -6.71 -23.84
N LYS A 80 -15.21 -5.85 -23.63
CA LYS A 80 -15.35 -4.38 -23.53
C LYS A 80 -14.19 -3.68 -24.23
N HIS A 81 -14.34 -2.40 -24.57
CA HIS A 81 -13.27 -1.58 -25.16
C HIS A 81 -12.81 -0.47 -24.21
N LEU A 82 -11.52 -0.13 -24.25
CA LEU A 82 -10.92 0.86 -23.36
C LEU A 82 -11.58 2.23 -23.58
N GLY A 83 -12.23 2.74 -22.54
CA GLY A 83 -12.94 4.03 -22.60
C GLY A 83 -14.14 4.08 -23.53
N ASP A 84 -14.78 2.93 -23.81
CA ASP A 84 -16.01 2.87 -24.60
C ASP A 84 -17.14 3.74 -23.99
N PRO A 85 -17.90 4.49 -24.80
CA PRO A 85 -18.95 5.39 -24.30
C PRO A 85 -20.22 4.67 -23.79
N GLY A 86 -20.37 3.37 -24.05
CA GLY A 86 -21.52 2.56 -23.65
C GLY A 86 -21.24 1.60 -22.49
N ASP A 87 -20.15 0.83 -22.59
CA ASP A 87 -19.69 -0.09 -21.54
C ASP A 87 -18.15 -0.09 -21.45
N PRO A 88 -17.55 0.89 -20.75
CA PRO A 88 -16.11 1.08 -20.76
C PRO A 88 -15.36 -0.06 -20.08
N LEU A 89 -14.31 -0.56 -20.74
CA LEU A 89 -13.18 -1.15 -20.05
C LEU A 89 -12.39 -0.02 -19.39
N LEU A 90 -12.13 -0.17 -18.10
CA LEU A 90 -11.22 0.68 -17.35
C LEU A 90 -10.05 -0.17 -16.84
N VAL A 91 -8.87 0.42 -16.73
CA VAL A 91 -7.67 -0.27 -16.25
C VAL A 91 -6.99 0.48 -15.11
N SER A 92 -6.27 -0.26 -14.28
CA SER A 92 -5.27 0.27 -13.36
C SER A 92 -3.89 0.13 -13.97
N VAL A 93 -3.02 1.12 -13.71
CA VAL A 93 -1.61 1.12 -14.09
C VAL A 93 -0.78 1.17 -12.83
N ARG A 94 -0.08 0.07 -12.54
CA ARG A 94 0.59 -0.18 -11.26
C ARG A 94 2.06 -0.50 -11.48
N SER A 95 2.92 0.29 -10.90
CA SER A 95 4.36 0.04 -10.82
C SER A 95 4.70 -1.28 -10.10
N GLY A 96 5.83 -1.89 -10.47
CA GLY A 96 6.35 -3.10 -9.82
C GLY A 96 7.81 -3.34 -10.11
N ALA A 97 8.70 -2.91 -9.21
CA ALA A 97 10.12 -3.24 -9.29
C ALA A 97 10.41 -4.68 -8.81
N LYS A 98 11.63 -5.19 -9.07
CA LYS A 98 12.09 -6.51 -8.59
C LYS A 98 11.92 -6.67 -7.08
N PHE A 99 12.35 -5.65 -6.34
CA PHE A 99 12.21 -5.57 -4.89
C PHE A 99 11.00 -4.72 -4.52
N SER A 100 10.28 -5.13 -3.48
CA SER A 100 9.09 -4.41 -3.03
C SER A 100 9.48 -3.08 -2.40
N MET A 101 8.92 -1.98 -2.92
CA MET A 101 9.08 -0.61 -2.40
C MET A 101 7.69 -0.08 -1.96
N PRO A 102 7.15 -0.55 -0.82
CA PRO A 102 5.80 -0.22 -0.38
C PRO A 102 5.66 1.28 -0.12
N GLY A 103 4.58 1.89 -0.60
CA GLY A 103 4.33 3.32 -0.45
C GLY A 103 5.23 4.21 -1.31
N MET A 104 6.12 3.69 -2.16
CA MET A 104 7.08 4.55 -2.89
C MET A 104 6.70 4.82 -4.33
N MET A 105 5.86 3.98 -4.92
CA MET A 105 5.64 3.93 -6.36
C MET A 105 4.18 4.19 -6.68
N ASP A 106 3.95 4.92 -7.78
CA ASP A 106 2.61 5.39 -8.13
C ASP A 106 1.70 4.28 -8.65
N THR A 107 0.40 4.51 -8.49
CA THR A 107 -0.70 3.73 -9.05
C THR A 107 -1.73 4.70 -9.60
N VAL A 108 -2.15 4.49 -10.84
CA VAL A 108 -3.28 5.21 -11.45
C VAL A 108 -4.43 4.23 -11.60
N LEU A 109 -5.58 4.54 -11.01
CA LEU A 109 -6.81 3.75 -11.15
C LEU A 109 -7.78 4.42 -12.11
N ASN A 110 -8.78 3.66 -12.56
CA ASN A 110 -9.88 4.13 -13.41
C ASN A 110 -9.43 4.75 -14.76
N LEU A 111 -8.26 4.35 -15.27
CA LEU A 111 -7.75 4.82 -16.56
C LEU A 111 -8.66 4.33 -17.69
N GLY A 112 -8.94 5.24 -18.62
CA GLY A 112 -9.93 5.07 -19.68
C GLY A 112 -11.18 5.92 -19.44
N LEU A 113 -11.32 6.58 -18.28
CA LEU A 113 -12.39 7.53 -18.06
C LEU A 113 -12.16 8.83 -18.85
N ASN A 114 -13.19 9.23 -19.58
CA ASN A 114 -13.33 10.51 -20.28
C ASN A 114 -14.79 10.98 -20.19
N ASP A 115 -15.11 12.10 -20.85
CA ASP A 115 -16.44 12.70 -20.79
C ASP A 115 -17.55 11.84 -21.40
N GLU A 116 -17.22 10.92 -22.30
CA GLU A 116 -18.19 10.01 -22.90
C GLU A 116 -18.31 8.70 -22.11
N SER A 117 -17.17 8.13 -21.70
CA SER A 117 -17.13 6.85 -21.00
C SER A 117 -17.70 6.93 -19.58
N VAL A 118 -17.61 8.10 -18.92
CA VAL A 118 -18.23 8.28 -17.59
C VAL A 118 -19.75 8.17 -17.66
N GLU A 119 -20.35 8.65 -18.75
CA GLU A 119 -21.79 8.51 -19.01
C GLU A 119 -22.18 7.05 -19.27
N GLY A 120 -21.34 6.31 -20.01
CA GLY A 120 -21.47 4.86 -20.17
C GLY A 120 -21.42 4.13 -18.84
N LEU A 121 -20.41 4.45 -18.02
CA LEU A 121 -20.24 3.87 -16.68
C LEU A 121 -21.47 4.12 -15.80
N ALA A 122 -21.95 5.36 -15.73
CA ALA A 122 -23.13 5.75 -14.94
C ALA A 122 -24.37 4.95 -15.34
N LYS A 123 -24.59 4.74 -16.64
CA LYS A 123 -25.72 3.95 -17.16
C LYS A 123 -25.58 2.47 -16.81
N GLN A 124 -24.40 1.88 -16.99
CA GLN A 124 -24.15 0.46 -16.71
C GLN A 124 -24.25 0.12 -15.23
N THR A 125 -23.90 1.06 -14.35
CA THR A 125 -24.03 0.88 -12.90
C THR A 125 -25.37 1.31 -12.35
N SER A 126 -26.15 2.10 -13.11
CA SER A 126 -27.32 2.82 -12.59
C SER A 126 -26.95 3.66 -11.35
N ASP A 127 -25.72 4.16 -11.32
CA ASP A 127 -25.15 4.93 -10.21
C ASP A 127 -24.25 6.02 -10.77
N GLU A 128 -24.85 7.19 -10.96
CA GLU A 128 -24.16 8.39 -11.44
C GLU A 128 -23.11 8.88 -10.44
N ARG A 129 -23.39 8.76 -9.15
CA ARG A 129 -22.46 9.19 -8.10
C ARG A 129 -21.16 8.40 -8.21
N PHE A 130 -21.26 7.07 -8.30
CA PHE A 130 -20.11 6.18 -8.45
C PHE A 130 -19.27 6.52 -9.70
N ALA A 131 -19.91 6.77 -10.84
CA ALA A 131 -19.21 7.05 -12.08
C ALA A 131 -18.42 8.37 -11.99
N TYR A 132 -19.05 9.43 -11.49
CA TYR A 132 -18.39 10.73 -11.33
C TYR A 132 -17.40 10.78 -10.17
N ASP A 133 -17.60 9.99 -9.11
CA ASP A 133 -16.59 9.79 -8.05
C ASP A 133 -15.35 9.09 -8.62
N SER A 134 -15.53 8.07 -9.45
CA SER A 134 -14.43 7.38 -10.11
C SER A 134 -13.69 8.31 -11.07
N TYR A 135 -14.42 9.19 -11.76
CA TYR A 135 -13.83 10.13 -12.71
C TYR A 135 -13.08 11.27 -12.04
N ARG A 136 -13.63 11.91 -10.98
CA ARG A 136 -12.88 12.94 -10.25
C ARG A 136 -11.60 12.39 -9.62
N ARG A 137 -11.64 11.16 -9.08
CA ARG A 137 -10.47 10.45 -8.58
C ARG A 137 -9.45 10.20 -9.68
N PHE A 138 -9.90 9.77 -10.86
CA PHE A 138 -9.02 9.58 -12.01
C PHE A 138 -8.30 10.87 -12.42
N VAL A 139 -9.05 11.96 -12.60
CA VAL A 139 -8.46 13.26 -13.00
C VAL A 139 -7.46 13.76 -11.95
N GLN A 140 -7.80 13.62 -10.66
CA GLN A 140 -6.91 13.98 -9.55
C GLN A 140 -5.63 13.12 -9.53
N MET A 141 -5.76 11.79 -9.59
CA MET A 141 -4.61 10.87 -9.60
C MET A 141 -3.72 11.11 -10.83
N TYR A 142 -4.31 11.20 -12.01
CA TYR A 142 -3.59 11.41 -13.25
C TYR A 142 -2.90 12.79 -13.27
N GLY A 143 -3.59 13.84 -12.81
CA GLY A 143 -3.02 15.17 -12.65
C GLY A 143 -1.79 15.18 -11.74
N ARG A 144 -1.88 14.52 -10.58
CA ARG A 144 -0.76 14.44 -9.62
C ARG A 144 0.40 13.60 -10.13
N ILE A 145 0.11 12.39 -10.57
CA ILE A 145 1.11 11.36 -10.86
C ILE A 145 1.71 11.54 -12.25
N VAL A 146 0.86 11.72 -13.26
CA VAL A 146 1.28 11.71 -14.67
C VAL A 146 1.67 13.11 -15.13
N LEU A 147 0.92 14.13 -14.69
CA LEU A 147 1.17 15.52 -15.07
C LEU A 147 2.02 16.28 -14.03
N GLY A 148 2.35 15.66 -12.89
CA GLY A 148 3.24 16.24 -11.88
C GLY A 148 2.64 17.43 -11.13
N LEU A 149 1.31 17.52 -11.03
CA LEU A 149 0.63 18.65 -10.40
C LEU A 149 0.57 18.53 -8.87
N PRO A 150 0.71 19.63 -8.11
CA PRO A 150 0.55 19.62 -6.66
C PRO A 150 -0.82 19.13 -6.23
N GLY A 151 -0.87 18.24 -5.23
CA GLY A 151 -2.12 17.65 -4.77
C GLY A 151 -3.06 18.63 -4.05
N GLU A 152 -2.50 19.61 -3.34
CA GLU A 152 -3.23 20.49 -2.44
C GLU A 152 -4.39 21.26 -3.08
N GLU A 153 -4.27 21.63 -4.36
CA GLU A 153 -5.35 22.34 -5.06
C GLU A 153 -6.58 21.45 -5.27
N PHE A 154 -6.36 20.18 -5.60
CA PHE A 154 -7.45 19.21 -5.75
C PHE A 154 -8.13 18.92 -4.40
N ASP A 155 -7.35 18.75 -3.34
CA ASP A 155 -7.87 18.45 -2.00
C ASP A 155 -8.70 19.61 -1.47
N ARG A 156 -8.20 20.85 -1.61
CA ARG A 156 -8.91 22.05 -1.16
C ARG A 156 -10.28 22.20 -1.81
N LEU A 157 -10.39 21.94 -3.12
CA LEU A 157 -11.67 22.00 -3.82
C LEU A 157 -12.61 20.88 -3.37
N PHE A 158 -12.09 19.69 -3.12
CA PHE A 158 -12.90 18.57 -2.65
C PHE A 158 -13.41 18.80 -1.22
N ASP A 159 -12.58 19.36 -0.34
CA ASP A 159 -12.98 19.76 1.01
C ASP A 159 -14.06 20.84 0.98
N ALA A 160 -13.92 21.85 0.11
CA ALA A 160 -14.96 22.86 -0.09
C ALA A 160 -16.29 22.26 -0.59
N ALA A 161 -16.24 21.22 -1.43
CA ALA A 161 -17.44 20.50 -1.86
C ALA A 161 -18.12 19.74 -0.72
N LYS A 162 -17.35 19.14 0.20
CA LYS A 162 -17.88 18.51 1.42
C LYS A 162 -18.52 19.52 2.36
N GLU A 163 -17.89 20.68 2.56
CA GLU A 163 -18.44 21.78 3.34
C GLU A 163 -19.78 22.26 2.75
N LEU A 164 -19.84 22.45 1.42
CA LEU A 164 -21.08 22.84 0.73
C LEU A 164 -22.19 21.79 0.87
N ALA A 165 -21.83 20.50 0.89
CA ALA A 165 -22.75 19.40 1.11
C ALA A 165 -23.10 19.17 2.59
N ASN A 166 -22.52 19.93 3.53
CA ASN A 166 -22.64 19.73 4.98
C ASN A 166 -22.32 18.28 5.42
N THR A 167 -21.31 17.67 4.81
CA THR A 167 -20.83 16.33 5.19
C THR A 167 -19.35 16.35 5.55
N THR A 168 -18.94 15.37 6.36
CA THR A 168 -17.54 15.07 6.64
C THR A 168 -17.06 13.82 5.92
N SER A 169 -17.97 13.10 5.25
CA SER A 169 -17.72 11.85 4.55
C SER A 169 -17.67 12.09 3.04
N ASP A 170 -16.57 11.67 2.41
CA ASP A 170 -16.43 11.62 0.96
C ASP A 170 -17.57 10.84 0.29
N ALA A 171 -18.13 9.86 1.02
CA ALA A 171 -19.20 9.01 0.52
C ALA A 171 -20.56 9.73 0.42
N ASP A 172 -20.71 10.91 1.02
CA ASP A 172 -21.98 11.63 1.02
C ASP A 172 -21.98 12.82 0.04
N VAL A 173 -20.88 13.03 -0.69
CA VAL A 173 -20.82 14.09 -1.70
C VAL A 173 -21.78 13.75 -2.85
N PRO A 174 -22.76 14.61 -3.15
CA PRO A 174 -23.77 14.32 -4.16
C PRO A 174 -23.17 14.36 -5.58
N PRO A 175 -23.75 13.62 -6.55
CA PRO A 175 -23.26 13.56 -7.93
C PRO A 175 -23.07 14.94 -8.56
N GLU A 176 -23.87 15.94 -8.16
CA GLU A 176 -23.89 17.23 -8.85
C GLU A 176 -22.62 18.02 -8.56
N LEU A 177 -22.14 17.89 -7.32
CA LEU A 177 -20.85 18.42 -6.90
C LEU A 177 -19.70 17.60 -7.47
N LEU A 178 -19.85 16.28 -7.62
CA LEU A 178 -18.83 15.44 -8.26
C LEU A 178 -18.63 15.82 -9.73
N ARG A 179 -19.70 16.08 -10.49
CA ARG A 179 -19.64 16.62 -11.87
C ARG A 179 -18.93 17.96 -11.94
N TYR A 180 -19.27 18.87 -11.01
CA TYR A 180 -18.61 20.16 -10.89
C TYR A 180 -17.11 20.01 -10.57
N LEU A 181 -16.75 19.07 -9.69
CA LEU A 181 -15.36 18.78 -9.33
C LEU A 181 -14.57 18.24 -10.50
N VAL A 182 -15.11 17.30 -11.30
CA VAL A 182 -14.47 16.83 -12.53
C VAL A 182 -14.11 18.01 -13.44
N THR A 183 -15.08 18.90 -13.67
CA THR A 183 -14.87 20.08 -14.53
C THR A 183 -13.79 21.00 -13.95
N SER A 184 -13.85 21.28 -12.64
CA SER A 184 -12.90 22.14 -11.95
C SER A 184 -11.49 21.54 -11.90
N PHE A 185 -11.37 20.22 -11.75
CA PHE A 185 -10.09 19.50 -11.76
C PHE A 185 -9.44 19.53 -13.14
N LYS A 186 -10.22 19.40 -14.22
CA LYS A 186 -9.70 19.59 -15.58
C LYS A 186 -9.23 21.03 -15.82
N GLN A 187 -9.90 22.02 -15.26
CA GLN A 187 -9.46 23.42 -15.34
C GLN A 187 -8.16 23.66 -14.57
N ILE A 188 -7.93 22.98 -13.44
CA ILE A 188 -6.63 22.98 -12.75
C ILE A 188 -5.54 22.45 -13.71
N VAL A 189 -5.82 21.32 -14.35
CA VAL A 189 -4.89 20.70 -15.31
C VAL A 189 -4.57 21.64 -16.47
N GLU A 190 -5.59 22.25 -17.09
CA GLU A 190 -5.42 23.17 -18.22
C GLU A 190 -4.64 24.42 -17.82
N ARG A 191 -4.96 25.02 -16.67
CA ARG A 191 -4.23 26.19 -16.15
C ARG A 191 -2.76 25.88 -15.88
N ALA A 192 -2.47 24.72 -15.31
CA ALA A 192 -1.12 24.38 -14.87
C ALA A 192 -0.22 23.86 -16.01
N THR A 193 -0.80 23.14 -16.98
CA THR A 193 -0.04 22.51 -18.07
C THR A 193 -0.13 23.26 -19.40
N GLY A 194 -1.10 24.16 -19.54
CA GLY A 194 -1.41 24.84 -20.81
C GLY A 194 -2.14 23.96 -21.84
N ALA A 195 -2.53 22.75 -21.46
CA ALA A 195 -3.23 21.79 -22.32
C ALA A 195 -4.42 21.14 -21.58
N PRO A 196 -5.51 20.79 -22.28
CA PRO A 196 -6.66 20.15 -21.65
C PRO A 196 -6.31 18.75 -21.12
N PHE A 197 -7.11 18.27 -20.17
CA PHE A 197 -6.98 16.89 -19.67
C PHE A 197 -7.20 15.87 -20.81
N PRO A 198 -6.31 14.88 -20.99
CA PRO A 198 -6.37 13.95 -22.13
C PRO A 198 -7.68 13.15 -22.12
N GLN A 199 -8.43 13.23 -23.21
CA GLN A 199 -9.69 12.48 -23.39
C GLN A 199 -9.47 11.13 -24.10
N ASP A 200 -8.39 10.97 -24.87
CA ASP A 200 -8.06 9.70 -25.54
C ASP A 200 -7.47 8.69 -24.52
N PRO A 201 -8.13 7.55 -24.29
CA PRO A 201 -7.63 6.50 -23.39
C PRO A 201 -6.25 5.96 -23.76
N THR A 202 -5.88 6.00 -25.04
CA THR A 202 -4.56 5.54 -25.53
C THR A 202 -3.46 6.50 -25.10
N GLU A 203 -3.72 7.81 -25.20
CA GLU A 203 -2.82 8.85 -24.68
C GLU A 203 -2.70 8.78 -23.16
N GLN A 204 -3.82 8.56 -22.47
CA GLN A 204 -3.84 8.34 -21.02
C GLN A 204 -2.94 7.15 -20.64
N LEU A 205 -3.11 6.00 -21.31
CA LEU A 205 -2.36 4.79 -21.02
C LEU A 205 -0.86 5.00 -21.26
N ARG A 206 -0.49 5.63 -22.37
CA ARG A 206 0.90 5.98 -22.67
C ARG A 206 1.47 6.88 -21.57
N GLY A 207 0.79 7.96 -21.23
CA GLY A 207 1.22 8.90 -20.19
C GLY A 207 1.44 8.21 -18.84
N ALA A 208 0.54 7.32 -18.44
CA ALA A 208 0.67 6.55 -17.20
C ALA A 208 1.88 5.60 -17.22
N ILE A 209 2.18 4.95 -18.36
CA ILE A 209 3.37 4.10 -18.51
C ILE A 209 4.65 4.93 -18.40
N GLU A 210 4.72 6.08 -19.09
CA GLU A 210 5.88 6.98 -19.02
C GLU A 210 6.08 7.53 -17.59
N ALA A 211 5.01 7.90 -16.90
CA ALA A 211 5.06 8.34 -15.51
C ALA A 211 5.61 7.26 -14.58
N VAL A 212 5.19 6.00 -14.75
CA VAL A 212 5.74 4.89 -13.97
C VAL A 212 7.23 4.69 -14.26
N PHE A 213 7.67 4.74 -15.52
CA PHE A 213 9.09 4.66 -15.84
C PHE A 213 9.88 5.82 -15.23
N GLY A 214 9.39 7.05 -15.35
CA GLY A 214 10.00 8.24 -14.76
C GLY A 214 10.09 8.19 -13.24
N SER A 215 9.07 7.63 -12.57
CA SER A 215 9.01 7.50 -11.11
C SER A 215 10.18 6.70 -10.52
N TRP A 216 10.80 5.80 -11.30
CA TRP A 216 11.98 5.04 -10.86
C TRP A 216 13.14 5.96 -10.48
N ASN A 217 13.35 7.06 -11.20
CA ASN A 217 14.41 8.02 -10.88
C ASN A 217 13.92 9.23 -10.10
N GLY A 218 12.68 9.20 -9.60
CA GLY A 218 12.16 10.23 -8.71
C GLY A 218 12.97 10.33 -7.40
N PRO A 219 13.09 11.52 -6.79
CA PRO A 219 13.91 11.74 -5.59
C PRO A 219 13.58 10.75 -4.45
N ARG A 220 12.29 10.52 -4.21
CA ARG A 220 11.82 9.58 -3.18
C ARG A 220 12.28 8.14 -3.42
N ALA A 221 12.21 7.67 -4.68
CA ALA A 221 12.60 6.31 -5.06
C ALA A 221 14.12 6.13 -4.93
N VAL A 222 14.90 7.14 -5.32
CA VAL A 222 16.36 7.18 -5.14
C VAL A 222 16.74 7.11 -3.67
N THR A 223 16.13 7.93 -2.81
CA THR A 223 16.38 7.93 -1.36
C THR A 223 16.08 6.56 -0.74
N TYR A 224 14.94 5.96 -1.10
CA TYR A 224 14.58 4.63 -0.62
C TYR A 224 15.57 3.56 -1.08
N ARG A 225 15.97 3.55 -2.35
CA ARG A 225 16.94 2.58 -2.87
C ARG A 225 18.31 2.70 -2.21
N ASN A 226 18.78 3.91 -1.94
CA ASN A 226 20.04 4.15 -1.24
C ASN A 226 20.02 3.51 0.17
N ARG A 227 18.91 3.66 0.90
CA ARG A 227 18.74 3.05 2.22
C ARG A 227 18.70 1.54 2.17
N GLU A 228 17.86 1.00 1.29
CA GLU A 228 17.64 -0.45 1.17
C GLU A 228 18.73 -1.16 0.35
N ARG A 229 19.74 -0.41 -0.14
CA ARG A 229 20.84 -0.90 -0.98
C ARG A 229 20.35 -1.61 -2.25
N ILE A 230 19.32 -1.06 -2.87
CA ILE A 230 18.73 -1.57 -4.11
C ILE A 230 19.49 -0.96 -5.31
N PRO A 231 20.02 -1.78 -6.25
CA PRO A 231 20.70 -1.26 -7.43
C PRO A 231 19.81 -0.35 -8.30
N HIS A 232 20.39 0.73 -8.82
CA HIS A 232 19.66 1.76 -9.56
C HIS A 232 19.40 1.40 -11.03
N ASP A 233 20.12 0.41 -11.55
CA ASP A 233 20.06 -0.07 -12.94
C ASP A 233 18.92 -1.07 -13.21
N LEU A 234 18.19 -1.51 -12.17
CA LEU A 234 17.13 -2.51 -12.32
C LEU A 234 15.92 -2.03 -13.13
N GLY A 235 15.52 -0.76 -12.97
CA GLY A 235 14.25 -0.25 -13.50
C GLY A 235 13.02 -0.83 -12.79
N THR A 236 11.83 -0.45 -13.28
CA THR A 236 10.53 -0.93 -12.79
C THR A 236 9.70 -1.52 -13.92
N ALA A 237 8.91 -2.56 -13.63
CA ALA A 237 7.86 -3.01 -14.53
C ALA A 237 6.59 -2.16 -14.34
N VAL A 238 5.69 -2.23 -15.32
CA VAL A 238 4.35 -1.61 -15.29
C VAL A 238 3.31 -2.71 -15.46
N ASN A 239 2.34 -2.79 -14.56
CA ASN A 239 1.26 -3.75 -14.63
C ASN A 239 -0.01 -3.00 -15.03
N VAL A 240 -0.59 -3.36 -16.18
CA VAL A 240 -1.86 -2.85 -16.67
C VAL A 240 -2.90 -3.94 -16.42
N GLN A 241 -3.92 -3.66 -15.61
CA GLN A 241 -4.86 -4.65 -15.13
C GLN A 241 -6.30 -4.11 -15.21
N ALA A 242 -7.24 -4.94 -15.67
CA ALA A 242 -8.66 -4.56 -15.70
C ALA A 242 -9.13 -4.13 -14.31
N MET A 243 -9.90 -3.04 -14.26
CA MET A 243 -10.51 -2.56 -13.04
C MET A 243 -11.60 -3.52 -12.55
N VAL A 244 -11.62 -3.70 -11.24
CA VAL A 244 -12.74 -4.25 -10.48
C VAL A 244 -13.07 -3.25 -9.38
N PHE A 245 -14.35 -3.10 -9.05
CA PHE A 245 -14.82 -1.96 -8.27
C PHE A 245 -15.32 -2.39 -6.89
N GLY A 246 -14.53 -2.08 -5.86
CA GLY A 246 -14.96 -2.24 -4.46
C GLY A 246 -15.93 -1.14 -3.99
N ASN A 247 -16.10 -0.07 -4.78
CA ASN A 247 -16.92 1.10 -4.49
C ASN A 247 -18.21 1.17 -5.33
N ARG A 248 -18.64 0.04 -5.89
CA ARG A 248 -19.82 0.01 -6.76
C ARG A 248 -21.14 0.02 -5.99
N ASP A 249 -21.25 -0.80 -4.96
CA ASP A 249 -22.47 -0.98 -4.17
C ASP A 249 -22.15 -1.58 -2.79
N ASP A 250 -23.19 -1.82 -1.97
CA ASP A 250 -23.07 -2.45 -0.65
C ASP A 250 -22.70 -3.94 -0.68
N ASN A 251 -22.70 -4.55 -1.88
CA ASN A 251 -22.24 -5.89 -2.16
C ASN A 251 -20.80 -5.89 -2.71
N SER A 252 -20.11 -4.75 -2.61
CA SER A 252 -18.75 -4.53 -3.08
C SER A 252 -17.87 -4.00 -1.95
N GLY A 253 -16.56 -4.25 -2.03
CA GLY A 253 -15.62 -3.79 -1.03
C GLY A 253 -14.18 -4.07 -1.40
N THR A 254 -13.24 -3.61 -0.59
CA THR A 254 -11.81 -3.84 -0.82
C THR A 254 -11.11 -4.08 0.50
N GLY A 255 -10.00 -4.81 0.46
CA GLY A 255 -9.26 -5.08 1.67
C GLY A 255 -7.81 -5.49 1.43
N VAL A 256 -7.06 -5.39 2.52
CA VAL A 256 -5.69 -5.88 2.62
C VAL A 256 -5.67 -6.91 3.72
N GLY A 257 -5.19 -8.11 3.42
CA GLY A 257 -5.18 -9.23 4.34
C GLY A 257 -3.84 -9.95 4.40
N PHE A 258 -3.51 -10.44 5.58
CA PHE A 258 -2.32 -11.22 5.86
C PHE A 258 -2.74 -12.62 6.30
N THR A 259 -2.01 -13.61 5.80
CA THR A 259 -2.21 -15.03 6.17
C THR A 259 -1.85 -15.34 7.63
N ARG A 260 -1.04 -14.47 8.25
CA ARG A 260 -0.74 -14.43 9.69
C ARG A 260 -0.56 -12.98 10.12
N ASP A 261 -0.74 -12.71 11.40
CA ASP A 261 -0.48 -11.40 11.99
C ASP A 261 0.99 -10.98 11.79
N PRO A 262 1.27 -9.89 11.06
CA PRO A 262 2.62 -9.41 10.77
C PRO A 262 3.30 -8.75 11.98
N ALA A 263 2.56 -8.41 13.04
CA ALA A 263 3.07 -7.81 14.26
C ALA A 263 3.41 -8.87 15.33
N THR A 264 2.56 -9.88 15.49
CA THR A 264 2.74 -10.90 16.55
C THR A 264 3.23 -12.25 16.05
N GLY A 265 3.00 -12.58 14.78
CA GLY A 265 3.24 -13.93 14.23
C GLY A 265 2.10 -14.92 14.44
N ALA A 266 0.99 -14.50 15.07
CA ALA A 266 -0.17 -15.36 15.29
C ALA A 266 -0.83 -15.79 13.97
N GLN A 267 -1.29 -17.03 13.90
CA GLN A 267 -2.02 -17.53 12.74
C GLN A 267 -3.50 -17.11 12.83
N GLY A 268 -4.08 -16.62 11.73
CA GLY A 268 -5.48 -16.22 11.67
C GLY A 268 -5.73 -15.12 10.65
N ALA A 269 -7.01 -14.71 10.55
CA ALA A 269 -7.43 -13.59 9.71
C ALA A 269 -6.92 -12.28 10.30
N TYR A 270 -5.93 -11.67 9.66
CA TYR A 270 -5.42 -10.36 10.02
C TYR A 270 -5.51 -9.44 8.81
N GLY A 271 -5.97 -8.20 9.00
CA GLY A 271 -6.09 -7.24 7.92
C GLY A 271 -7.23 -6.25 8.14
N ASP A 272 -7.42 -5.39 7.15
CA ASP A 272 -8.39 -4.32 7.13
C ASP A 272 -9.26 -4.44 5.87
N PHE A 273 -10.54 -4.08 5.99
CA PHE A 273 -11.54 -4.14 4.95
C PHE A 273 -12.47 -2.93 4.99
N LEU A 274 -12.95 -2.50 3.83
CA LEU A 274 -13.97 -1.46 3.69
C LEU A 274 -14.99 -1.86 2.63
N VAL A 275 -16.26 -1.57 2.92
CA VAL A 275 -17.34 -1.67 1.94
C VAL A 275 -17.54 -0.35 1.24
N ASN A 276 -17.89 -0.46 -0.04
CA ASN A 276 -18.18 0.67 -0.90
C ASN A 276 -16.98 1.65 -0.89
N ALA A 277 -15.80 1.12 -1.23
CA ALA A 277 -14.51 1.78 -1.13
C ALA A 277 -13.53 1.29 -2.21
N GLN A 278 -12.54 2.11 -2.54
CA GLN A 278 -11.39 1.69 -3.35
C GLN A 278 -10.17 1.40 -2.47
N GLY A 279 -9.19 0.66 -3.00
CA GLY A 279 -7.99 0.26 -2.24
C GLY A 279 -7.23 1.45 -1.63
N GLU A 280 -7.28 2.61 -2.28
CA GLU A 280 -6.74 3.87 -1.76
C GLU A 280 -7.35 4.25 -0.41
N ASP A 281 -8.66 4.13 -0.24
CA ASP A 281 -9.35 4.53 1.00
C ASP A 281 -8.88 3.70 2.20
N VAL A 282 -8.49 2.44 1.96
CA VAL A 282 -7.95 1.51 2.99
C VAL A 282 -6.51 1.90 3.37
N VAL A 283 -5.67 2.21 2.38
CA VAL A 283 -4.23 2.46 2.60
C VAL A 283 -3.95 3.90 3.05
N ALA A 284 -4.68 4.88 2.52
CA ALA A 284 -4.57 6.29 2.89
C ALA A 284 -5.08 6.54 4.31
N GLY A 285 -6.02 5.72 4.79
CA GLY A 285 -6.55 5.85 6.15
C GLY A 285 -7.59 6.96 6.30
N ILE A 286 -8.14 7.46 5.19
CA ILE A 286 -9.16 8.52 5.17
C ILE A 286 -10.44 8.06 5.89
N ARG A 287 -10.77 6.77 5.78
CA ARG A 287 -11.91 6.12 6.44
C ARG A 287 -11.42 5.09 7.45
N ASN A 288 -12.16 4.97 8.56
CA ASN A 288 -11.93 3.91 9.54
C ASN A 288 -12.24 2.56 8.92
N THR A 289 -11.24 1.68 8.90
CA THR A 289 -11.35 0.33 8.37
C THR A 289 -12.02 -0.61 9.37
N GLU A 290 -12.67 -1.64 8.87
CA GLU A 290 -13.16 -2.76 9.68
C GLU A 290 -12.09 -3.87 9.67
N PRO A 291 -11.91 -4.62 10.78
CA PRO A 291 -11.03 -5.79 10.79
C PRO A 291 -11.47 -6.83 9.75
N LEU A 292 -10.51 -7.56 9.18
CA LEU A 292 -10.79 -8.60 8.18
C LEU A 292 -11.80 -9.65 8.67
N ALA A 293 -11.84 -9.94 9.97
CA ALA A 293 -12.81 -10.87 10.56
C ALA A 293 -14.28 -10.40 10.39
N ALA A 294 -14.53 -9.10 10.24
CA ALA A 294 -15.87 -8.55 10.01
C ALA A 294 -16.48 -9.02 8.67
N LEU A 295 -15.65 -9.44 7.70
CA LEU A 295 -16.11 -10.05 6.45
C LEU A 295 -16.97 -11.29 6.68
N GLU A 296 -16.77 -12.03 7.77
CA GLU A 296 -17.58 -13.21 8.06
C GLU A 296 -19.07 -12.87 8.22
N GLY A 297 -19.37 -11.75 8.87
CA GLY A 297 -20.74 -11.30 9.10
C GLY A 297 -21.42 -10.81 7.82
N ARG A 298 -20.67 -10.11 6.96
CA ARG A 298 -21.24 -9.44 5.77
C ARG A 298 -21.16 -10.28 4.49
N PHE A 299 -20.05 -10.98 4.28
CA PHE A 299 -19.77 -11.77 3.09
C PHE A 299 -19.29 -13.19 3.45
N PRO A 300 -20.10 -14.02 4.12
CA PRO A 300 -19.65 -15.30 4.70
C PRO A 300 -19.08 -16.29 3.68
N LYS A 301 -19.59 -16.29 2.44
CA LYS A 301 -19.08 -17.15 1.36
C LYS A 301 -17.70 -16.67 0.89
N ILE A 302 -17.54 -15.37 0.66
CA ILE A 302 -16.29 -14.76 0.24
C ILE A 302 -15.23 -14.87 1.34
N TYR A 303 -15.61 -14.70 2.61
CA TYR A 303 -14.67 -14.86 3.72
C TYR A 303 -14.08 -16.27 3.74
N LYS A 304 -14.91 -17.32 3.57
CA LYS A 304 -14.44 -18.70 3.47
C LYS A 304 -13.54 -18.92 2.24
N GLU A 305 -13.92 -18.36 1.10
CA GLU A 305 -13.11 -18.42 -0.12
C GLU A 305 -11.74 -17.75 0.08
N LEU A 306 -11.71 -16.56 0.67
CA LEU A 306 -10.50 -15.79 0.96
C LEU A 306 -9.57 -16.55 1.91
N LEU A 307 -10.10 -17.14 3.00
CA LEU A 307 -9.30 -17.96 3.91
C LEU A 307 -8.72 -19.20 3.21
N SER A 308 -9.49 -19.83 2.30
CA SER A 308 -8.96 -20.94 1.49
C SER A 308 -7.83 -20.48 0.56
N ILE A 309 -7.95 -19.29 -0.05
CA ILE A 309 -6.89 -18.68 -0.85
C ILE A 309 -5.66 -18.40 0.03
N PHE A 310 -5.83 -17.88 1.24
CA PHE A 310 -4.75 -17.64 2.18
C PHE A 310 -3.96 -18.91 2.51
N GLU A 311 -4.64 -20.02 2.79
CA GLU A 311 -3.96 -21.30 3.02
C GLU A 311 -3.20 -21.80 1.79
N ARG A 312 -3.75 -21.60 0.58
CA ARG A 312 -3.08 -21.98 -0.68
C ARG A 312 -1.84 -21.15 -0.93
N LEU A 313 -1.93 -19.83 -0.73
CA LEU A 313 -0.82 -18.89 -0.84
C LEU A 313 0.28 -19.24 0.16
N GLU A 314 -0.07 -19.37 1.44
CA GLU A 314 0.89 -19.67 2.49
C GLU A 314 1.61 -21.00 2.25
N ARG A 315 0.90 -22.01 1.76
CA ARG A 315 1.51 -23.30 1.37
C ARG A 315 2.43 -23.18 0.17
N HIS A 316 2.02 -22.42 -0.84
CA HIS A 316 2.78 -22.28 -2.09
C HIS A 316 4.07 -21.47 -1.88
N TYR A 317 3.96 -20.28 -1.28
CA TYR A 317 5.12 -19.44 -0.95
C TYR A 317 5.90 -19.96 0.26
N ARG A 318 5.33 -20.95 0.96
CA ARG A 318 5.83 -21.53 2.20
C ARG A 318 6.06 -20.47 3.29
N ASP A 319 5.44 -19.30 3.21
CA ASP A 319 5.67 -18.14 4.06
C ASP A 319 4.39 -17.33 4.27
N MET A 320 4.40 -16.44 5.26
CA MET A 320 3.31 -15.47 5.43
C MET A 320 3.21 -14.55 4.22
N CYS A 321 2.03 -14.55 3.59
CA CYS A 321 1.67 -13.65 2.51
C CYS A 321 0.85 -12.45 2.99
N ASP A 322 1.17 -11.29 2.43
CA ASP A 322 0.39 -10.06 2.35
C ASP A 322 -0.39 -10.08 1.02
N THR A 323 -1.68 -9.73 1.07
CA THR A 323 -2.61 -9.81 -0.06
C THR A 323 -3.48 -8.57 -0.17
N GLU A 324 -3.79 -8.18 -1.39
CA GLU A 324 -4.80 -7.17 -1.69
C GLU A 324 -5.92 -7.84 -2.48
N PHE A 325 -7.17 -7.57 -2.12
CA PHE A 325 -8.34 -8.13 -2.77
C PHE A 325 -9.45 -7.10 -2.92
N THR A 326 -10.37 -7.37 -3.84
CA THR A 326 -11.58 -6.58 -4.06
C THR A 326 -12.76 -7.51 -4.26
N ILE A 327 -13.88 -7.14 -3.69
CA ILE A 327 -15.19 -7.75 -3.91
C ILE A 327 -15.93 -6.82 -4.85
N ASP A 328 -16.28 -7.31 -6.02
CA ASP A 328 -17.06 -6.58 -7.02
C ASP A 328 -18.38 -7.31 -7.22
N GLN A 329 -19.47 -6.72 -6.73
CA GLN A 329 -20.82 -7.29 -6.75
C GLN A 329 -20.89 -8.75 -6.26
N GLY A 330 -20.26 -9.03 -5.12
CA GLY A 330 -20.26 -10.36 -4.51
C GLY A 330 -19.31 -11.37 -5.17
N LYS A 331 -18.42 -10.93 -6.06
CA LYS A 331 -17.33 -11.74 -6.61
C LYS A 331 -15.98 -11.30 -6.03
N LEU A 332 -15.24 -12.25 -5.45
CA LEU A 332 -13.88 -12.02 -4.96
C LEU A 332 -12.87 -11.97 -6.11
N TRP A 333 -11.98 -10.99 -6.04
CA TRP A 333 -10.84 -10.83 -6.93
C TRP A 333 -9.56 -10.58 -6.14
N MET A 334 -8.50 -11.32 -6.47
CA MET A 334 -7.17 -11.14 -5.90
C MET A 334 -6.36 -10.17 -6.77
N LEU A 335 -5.90 -9.07 -6.18
CA LEU A 335 -5.20 -8.00 -6.89
C LEU A 335 -3.69 -8.06 -6.72
N GLN A 336 -3.22 -8.61 -5.61
CA GLN A 336 -1.81 -8.72 -5.32
C GLN A 336 -1.57 -9.79 -4.27
N THR A 337 -0.41 -10.42 -4.35
CA THR A 337 0.20 -11.09 -3.21
C THR A 337 1.70 -10.83 -3.20
N ARG A 338 2.30 -10.92 -2.01
CA ARG A 338 3.74 -10.97 -1.81
C ARG A 338 4.04 -11.60 -0.46
N VAL A 339 5.28 -12.01 -0.25
CA VAL A 339 5.78 -12.31 1.08
C VAL A 339 5.67 -11.05 1.96
N GLY A 340 4.92 -11.15 3.05
CA GLY A 340 4.57 -10.00 3.88
C GLY A 340 5.76 -9.53 4.73
N LYS A 341 5.93 -8.21 4.80
CA LYS A 341 6.80 -7.56 5.80
C LYS A 341 6.22 -7.80 7.20
N ARG A 342 7.10 -7.98 8.18
CA ARG A 342 6.73 -8.38 9.53
C ARG A 342 7.76 -7.88 10.53
N THR A 343 7.37 -7.87 11.81
CA THR A 343 8.25 -7.49 12.91
C THR A 343 9.23 -8.62 13.24
N GLY A 344 10.27 -8.31 14.00
CA GLY A 344 11.21 -9.32 14.52
C GLY A 344 10.54 -10.43 15.33
N VAL A 345 9.61 -10.06 16.23
CA VAL A 345 8.83 -11.02 17.03
C VAL A 345 8.04 -11.96 16.13
N ALA A 346 7.32 -11.39 15.15
CA ALA A 346 6.55 -12.15 14.19
C ALA A 346 7.42 -13.07 13.32
N ALA A 347 8.58 -12.58 12.85
CA ALA A 347 9.51 -13.36 12.06
C ALA A 347 10.03 -14.59 12.82
N LEU A 348 10.46 -14.42 14.07
CA LEU A 348 10.94 -15.51 14.93
C LEU A 348 9.84 -16.53 15.20
N LYS A 349 8.65 -16.06 15.59
CA LYS A 349 7.50 -16.93 15.84
C LYS A 349 7.14 -17.75 14.60
N MET A 350 6.97 -17.09 13.46
CA MET A 350 6.61 -17.76 12.20
C MET A 350 7.70 -18.74 11.75
N ALA A 351 8.98 -18.38 11.86
CA ALA A 351 10.09 -19.27 11.50
C ALA A 351 10.03 -20.59 12.31
N VAL A 352 9.72 -20.51 13.60
CA VAL A 352 9.57 -21.69 14.45
C VAL A 352 8.28 -22.45 14.11
N ASP A 353 7.14 -21.77 14.02
CA ASP A 353 5.84 -22.40 13.78
C ASP A 353 5.78 -23.11 12.41
N LEU A 354 6.35 -22.51 11.36
CA LEU A 354 6.38 -23.09 10.02
C LEU A 354 7.26 -24.33 9.90
N THR A 355 8.24 -24.53 10.81
CA THR A 355 9.00 -25.79 10.88
C THR A 355 8.17 -26.94 11.44
N LYS A 356 7.15 -26.61 12.26
CA LYS A 356 6.24 -27.57 12.90
C LYS A 356 4.98 -27.83 12.07
N ASP A 357 4.61 -26.91 11.17
CA ASP A 357 3.45 -27.07 10.29
C ASP A 357 3.67 -28.22 9.30
N ARG A 358 2.82 -29.25 9.38
CA ARG A 358 2.89 -30.45 8.53
C ARG A 358 2.60 -30.18 7.05
N ARG A 359 1.96 -29.06 6.72
CA ARG A 359 1.58 -28.69 5.34
C ARG A 359 2.69 -27.92 4.63
N ILE A 360 3.54 -27.20 5.37
CA ILE A 360 4.60 -26.34 4.81
C ILE A 360 5.98 -26.98 5.00
N LYS A 361 6.22 -27.58 6.18
CA LYS A 361 7.45 -28.29 6.57
C LYS A 361 8.71 -27.52 6.19
N LEU A 362 8.92 -26.38 6.85
CA LEU A 362 10.13 -25.60 6.66
C LEU A 362 11.33 -26.31 7.34
N THR A 363 12.47 -26.42 6.66
CA THR A 363 13.71 -26.87 7.31
C THR A 363 14.23 -25.79 8.25
N ARG A 364 15.07 -26.17 9.23
CA ARG A 364 15.73 -25.20 10.13
C ARG A 364 16.59 -24.19 9.37
N ALA A 365 17.27 -24.64 8.30
CA ALA A 365 18.07 -23.77 7.45
C ALA A 365 17.21 -22.74 6.70
N GLU A 366 16.08 -23.18 6.12
CA GLU A 366 15.11 -22.27 5.48
C GLU A 366 14.49 -21.30 6.51
N ALA A 367 14.22 -21.75 7.73
CA ALA A 367 13.70 -20.92 8.82
C ALA A 367 14.67 -19.79 9.19
N VAL A 368 15.94 -20.14 9.40
CA VAL A 368 17.00 -19.17 9.69
C VAL A 368 17.19 -18.20 8.52
N GLY A 369 17.15 -18.69 7.27
CA GLY A 369 17.30 -17.86 6.07
C GLY A 369 16.21 -16.81 5.84
N ARG A 370 15.10 -16.86 6.59
CA ARG A 370 13.99 -15.90 6.50
C ARG A 370 14.06 -14.79 7.54
N ILE A 371 15.05 -14.83 8.41
CA ILE A 371 15.27 -13.85 9.47
C ILE A 371 16.48 -13.02 9.07
N ASN A 372 16.31 -11.69 9.01
CA ASN A 372 17.41 -10.76 8.77
C ASN A 372 17.94 -10.20 10.11
N ALA A 373 19.04 -9.44 10.04
CA ALA A 373 19.63 -8.82 11.23
C ALA A 373 18.66 -7.86 11.93
N ASP A 374 17.95 -7.03 11.15
CA ASP A 374 17.00 -6.05 11.69
C ASP A 374 15.89 -6.71 12.53
N HIS A 375 15.42 -7.90 12.16
CA HIS A 375 14.46 -8.65 12.96
C HIS A 375 15.02 -9.02 14.35
N LEU A 376 16.32 -9.33 14.46
CA LEU A 376 16.96 -9.66 15.73
C LEU A 376 17.18 -8.41 16.57
N ASP A 377 17.58 -7.30 15.95
CA ASP A 377 17.74 -6.02 16.65
C ASP A 377 16.40 -5.50 17.20
N GLN A 378 15.32 -5.68 16.42
CA GLN A 378 13.98 -5.25 16.81
C GLN A 378 13.47 -5.89 18.10
N VAL A 379 13.77 -7.18 18.33
CA VAL A 379 13.30 -7.85 19.56
C VAL A 379 14.09 -7.44 20.81
N LEU A 380 15.19 -6.72 20.61
CA LEU A 380 16.01 -6.13 21.67
C LEU A 380 15.64 -4.65 21.90
N HIS A 381 14.70 -4.09 21.14
CA HIS A 381 14.29 -2.70 21.33
C HIS A 381 13.71 -2.44 22.73
N PRO A 382 13.96 -1.25 23.30
CA PRO A 382 13.43 -0.91 24.60
C PRO A 382 11.89 -0.88 24.63
N ARG A 383 11.33 -1.13 25.81
CA ARG A 383 9.91 -0.97 26.13
C ARG A 383 9.75 0.04 27.26
N PHE A 384 8.55 0.54 27.49
CA PHE A 384 8.27 1.32 28.70
C PHE A 384 8.63 0.52 29.94
N ALA A 385 9.39 1.14 30.84
CA ALA A 385 9.61 0.59 32.16
C ALA A 385 8.26 0.47 32.89
N SER A 386 8.07 -0.61 33.63
CA SER A 386 6.82 -0.87 34.36
C SER A 386 6.54 0.29 35.34
N GLY A 387 5.36 0.91 35.20
CA GLY A 387 4.90 2.01 36.06
C GLY A 387 3.51 2.48 35.66
N ASP A 388 2.79 3.13 36.58
CA ASP A 388 1.53 3.80 36.27
C ASP A 388 1.82 5.09 35.50
N VAL A 389 1.79 5.00 34.18
CA VAL A 389 1.98 6.14 33.31
C VAL A 389 0.61 6.69 32.89
N ALA A 390 0.39 7.99 33.05
CA ALA A 390 -0.85 8.63 32.65
C ALA A 390 -0.97 8.62 31.11
N VAL A 391 -1.74 7.67 30.57
CA VAL A 391 -2.00 7.54 29.14
C VAL A 391 -2.78 8.75 28.66
N LEU A 392 -2.18 9.50 27.73
CA LEU A 392 -2.78 10.66 27.09
C LEU A 392 -3.86 10.23 26.11
N THR A 393 -3.57 9.21 25.31
CA THR A 393 -4.52 8.60 24.37
C THR A 393 -4.07 7.21 23.93
N LYS A 394 -4.93 6.51 23.20
CA LYS A 394 -4.67 5.18 22.68
C LYS A 394 -5.09 5.10 21.21
N GLY A 395 -4.21 4.56 20.37
CA GLY A 395 -4.51 4.17 19.00
C GLY A 395 -4.26 2.68 18.78
N LEU A 396 -4.01 2.31 17.53
CA LEU A 396 -3.64 0.98 17.10
C LEU A 396 -2.11 0.83 17.16
N GLY A 397 -1.62 -0.17 17.89
CA GLY A 397 -0.21 -0.54 17.90
C GLY A 397 0.22 -1.13 16.56
N ALA A 398 0.71 -0.27 15.66
CA ALA A 398 1.00 -0.65 14.27
C ALA A 398 2.36 -1.31 14.11
N SER A 399 3.35 -0.87 14.89
CA SER A 399 4.73 -1.35 14.85
C SER A 399 5.32 -1.34 16.26
N PRO A 400 5.76 -2.48 16.81
CA PRO A 400 6.19 -2.61 18.20
C PRO A 400 7.41 -1.77 18.60
N GLY A 401 7.58 -1.63 19.92
CA GLY A 401 8.70 -0.92 20.56
C GLY A 401 8.27 0.38 21.22
N ALA A 402 9.17 0.98 22.01
CA ALA A 402 8.94 2.26 22.66
C ALA A 402 9.78 3.37 22.03
N ALA A 403 9.17 4.53 21.78
CA ALA A 403 9.84 5.73 21.31
C ALA A 403 9.61 6.87 22.29
N VAL A 404 10.64 7.69 22.49
CA VAL A 404 10.57 8.93 23.27
C VAL A 404 11.21 10.03 22.44
N GLY A 405 10.54 11.17 22.31
CA GLY A 405 11.10 12.27 21.56
C GLY A 405 10.21 13.50 21.50
N ARG A 406 10.78 14.58 20.95
CA ARG A 406 10.09 15.84 20.73
C ARG A 406 9.13 15.74 19.55
N VAL A 407 7.94 16.30 19.69
CA VAL A 407 6.93 16.31 18.65
C VAL A 407 7.37 17.17 17.47
N CYS A 408 7.23 16.63 16.25
CA CYS A 408 7.36 17.34 14.98
C CYS A 408 6.14 17.06 14.10
N PHE A 409 5.61 18.09 13.42
CA PHE A 409 4.39 17.98 12.61
C PHE A 409 4.62 17.86 11.10
N THR A 410 5.87 18.00 10.66
CA THR A 410 6.29 17.85 9.26
C THR A 410 7.52 16.97 9.16
N ALA A 411 7.65 16.27 8.02
CA ALA A 411 8.81 15.43 7.76
C ALA A 411 10.13 16.23 7.74
N ASP A 412 10.11 17.43 7.17
CA ASP A 412 11.28 18.32 7.13
C ASP A 412 11.71 18.79 8.52
N ALA A 413 10.75 19.11 9.40
CA ALA A 413 11.04 19.48 10.78
C ALA A 413 11.69 18.31 11.54
N ALA A 414 11.17 17.09 11.33
CA ALA A 414 11.73 15.88 11.93
C ALA A 414 13.18 15.63 11.46
N VAL A 415 13.46 15.78 10.15
CA VAL A 415 14.83 15.66 9.62
C VAL A 415 15.75 16.74 10.18
N ALA A 416 15.30 18.00 10.19
CA ALA A 416 16.11 19.10 10.71
C ALA A 416 16.45 18.94 12.19
N ALA A 417 15.50 18.45 13.00
CA ALA A 417 15.69 18.19 14.43
C ALA A 417 16.61 16.99 14.68
N ALA A 418 16.40 15.88 13.98
CA ALA A 418 17.31 14.73 14.05
C ALA A 418 18.73 15.08 13.62
N GLY A 419 18.89 15.96 12.61
CA GLY A 419 20.19 16.49 12.20
C GLY A 419 20.91 17.32 13.26
N ARG A 420 20.18 17.85 14.26
CA ARG A 420 20.73 18.50 15.45
C ARG A 420 21.00 17.53 16.61
N GLY A 421 20.77 16.23 16.41
CA GLY A 421 20.92 15.20 17.43
C GLY A 421 19.74 15.08 18.39
N GLU A 422 18.58 15.66 18.05
CA GLU A 422 17.37 15.54 18.85
C GLU A 422 16.61 14.26 18.51
N HIS A 423 16.11 13.54 19.52
CA HIS A 423 15.16 12.46 19.34
C HIS A 423 13.77 13.03 19.07
N VAL A 424 13.11 12.57 18.00
CA VAL A 424 11.83 13.16 17.55
C VAL A 424 10.74 12.12 17.33
N VAL A 425 9.50 12.54 17.55
CA VAL A 425 8.30 11.79 17.22
C VAL A 425 7.54 12.55 16.13
N LEU A 426 7.34 11.92 14.98
CA LEU A 426 6.60 12.49 13.87
C LEU A 426 5.10 12.31 14.11
N VAL A 427 4.36 13.42 14.22
CA VAL A 427 2.92 13.45 14.42
C VAL A 427 2.23 13.98 13.16
N ARG A 428 1.37 13.17 12.55
CA ARG A 428 0.66 13.52 11.30
C ARG A 428 -0.81 13.12 11.38
N THR A 429 -1.66 13.71 10.55
CA THR A 429 -3.05 13.19 10.41
C THR A 429 -3.00 11.78 9.84
N GLU A 430 -2.30 11.67 8.72
CA GLU A 430 -1.89 10.46 8.02
C GLU A 430 -0.52 10.75 7.37
N THR A 431 0.27 9.71 7.11
CA THR A 431 1.54 9.87 6.38
C THR A 431 1.36 9.55 4.91
N SER A 432 2.10 10.22 4.04
CA SER A 432 2.17 9.91 2.62
C SER A 432 3.59 9.45 2.21
N PRO A 433 3.79 9.02 0.95
CA PRO A 433 5.13 8.76 0.39
C PRO A 433 6.10 9.94 0.53
N GLU A 434 5.58 11.16 0.65
CA GLU A 434 6.37 12.38 0.82
C GLU A 434 6.92 12.52 2.24
N ASP A 435 6.33 11.83 3.23
CA ASP A 435 6.79 11.90 4.62
C ASP A 435 7.94 10.93 4.92
N VAL A 436 8.34 10.09 3.95
CA VAL A 436 9.28 8.96 4.13
C VAL A 436 10.59 9.41 4.77
N HIS A 437 11.19 10.52 4.35
CA HIS A 437 12.45 11.03 4.94
C HIS A 437 12.29 11.40 6.42
N GLY A 438 11.17 12.04 6.78
CA GLY A 438 10.85 12.36 8.17
C GLY A 438 10.58 11.11 9.00
N MET A 439 9.85 10.15 8.44
CA MET A 439 9.63 8.84 9.07
C MET A 439 10.94 8.08 9.30
N MET A 440 11.96 8.26 8.44
CA MET A 440 13.28 7.67 8.68
C MET A 440 14.00 8.32 9.87
N ALA A 441 13.88 9.63 9.99
CA ALA A 441 14.57 10.42 11.01
C ALA A 441 13.93 10.29 12.40
N ALA A 442 12.62 10.05 12.48
CA ALA A 442 11.89 9.97 13.75
C ALA A 442 12.13 8.69 14.53
N GLU A 443 12.18 8.76 15.85
CA GLU A 443 12.21 7.60 16.76
C GLU A 443 10.89 6.84 16.76
N GLY A 444 9.77 7.57 16.60
CA GLY A 444 8.44 6.98 16.52
C GLY A 444 7.48 7.80 15.69
N ILE A 445 6.37 7.19 15.29
CA ILE A 445 5.35 7.78 14.43
C ILE A 445 3.99 7.71 15.12
N LEU A 446 3.28 8.83 15.17
CA LEU A 446 1.91 8.92 15.65
C LEU A 446 1.01 9.47 14.54
N THR A 447 -0.05 8.75 14.20
CA THR A 447 -1.10 9.27 13.31
C THR A 447 -2.47 9.30 13.97
N SER A 448 -3.26 10.35 13.68
CA SER A 448 -4.64 10.43 14.18
C SER A 448 -5.61 9.57 13.39
N ARG A 449 -5.29 9.27 12.12
CA ARG A 449 -6.05 8.39 11.22
C ARG A 449 -5.22 7.21 10.72
N GLY A 450 -5.89 6.26 10.08
CA GLY A 450 -5.29 5.08 9.44
C GLY A 450 -5.36 3.79 10.26
N GLY A 451 -5.55 2.67 9.54
CA GLY A 451 -5.59 1.32 10.10
C GLY A 451 -4.22 0.65 10.20
N LEU A 452 -4.22 -0.63 10.56
CA LEU A 452 -3.01 -1.46 10.69
C LEU A 452 -2.33 -1.71 9.33
N VAL A 453 -3.04 -1.49 8.23
CA VAL A 453 -2.50 -1.56 6.85
C VAL A 453 -2.20 -0.19 6.22
N SER A 454 -2.33 0.90 6.98
CA SER A 454 -2.03 2.25 6.50
C SER A 454 -0.57 2.43 6.09
N HIS A 455 -0.28 3.47 5.29
CA HIS A 455 1.09 3.82 4.90
C HIS A 455 2.05 3.89 6.10
N ALA A 456 1.65 4.62 7.15
CA ALA A 456 2.43 4.77 8.38
C ALA A 456 2.77 3.41 9.00
N ALA A 457 1.76 2.54 9.13
CA ALA A 457 1.88 1.24 9.76
C ALA A 457 2.81 0.29 8.96
N VAL A 458 2.64 0.22 7.64
CA VAL A 458 3.43 -0.66 6.77
C VAL A 458 4.90 -0.24 6.73
N VAL A 459 5.18 1.05 6.59
CA VAL A 459 6.56 1.57 6.52
C VAL A 459 7.24 1.47 7.88
N ALA A 460 6.56 1.83 8.97
CA ALA A 460 7.12 1.73 10.32
C ALA A 460 7.50 0.28 10.68
N ARG A 461 6.64 -0.70 10.39
CA ARG A 461 6.96 -2.13 10.58
C ARG A 461 8.16 -2.56 9.75
N GLY A 462 8.23 -2.12 8.50
CA GLY A 462 9.33 -2.44 7.61
C GLY A 462 10.69 -1.99 8.15
N TRP A 463 10.71 -0.90 8.92
CA TRP A 463 11.91 -0.33 9.51
C TRP A 463 12.08 -0.60 11.01
N GLY A 464 11.15 -1.32 11.63
CA GLY A 464 11.18 -1.57 13.07
C GLY A 464 11.01 -0.33 13.93
N LYS A 465 10.40 0.74 13.40
CA LYS A 465 10.16 1.97 14.18
C LYS A 465 8.85 1.85 14.95
N PRO A 466 8.81 2.19 16.25
CA PRO A 466 7.57 2.28 17.01
C PRO A 466 6.52 3.16 16.32
N ALA A 467 5.31 2.65 16.16
CA ALA A 467 4.22 3.42 15.57
C ALA A 467 2.87 3.14 16.22
N VAL A 468 2.15 4.23 16.49
CA VAL A 468 0.74 4.23 16.91
C VAL A 468 -0.05 4.94 15.83
N VAL A 469 -1.04 4.28 15.24
CA VAL A 469 -1.86 4.83 14.15
C VAL A 469 -3.33 4.86 14.53
N GLY A 470 -4.14 5.69 13.87
CA GLY A 470 -5.57 5.76 14.14
C GLY A 470 -5.91 6.21 15.57
N ALA A 471 -5.11 7.09 16.16
CA ALA A 471 -5.40 7.68 17.47
C ALA A 471 -6.49 8.75 17.33
N GLU A 472 -7.76 8.34 17.20
CA GLU A 472 -8.91 9.21 16.87
C GLU A 472 -9.10 10.41 17.82
N GLY A 473 -8.64 10.29 19.06
CA GLY A 473 -8.68 11.39 20.04
C GLY A 473 -7.76 12.57 19.70
N VAL A 474 -6.79 12.38 18.80
CA VAL A 474 -5.77 13.38 18.44
C VAL A 474 -6.30 14.30 17.34
N ARG A 475 -6.46 15.59 17.66
CA ARG A 475 -6.84 16.63 16.69
C ARG A 475 -5.68 17.57 16.44
N ILE A 476 -5.09 17.48 15.25
CA ILE A 476 -3.93 18.27 14.83
C ILE A 476 -4.40 19.58 14.22
N SER A 477 -3.79 20.69 14.61
CA SER A 477 -4.03 22.01 14.02
C SER A 477 -2.75 22.85 14.06
N GLY A 478 -2.21 23.18 12.89
CA GLY A 478 -0.94 23.88 12.78
C GLY A 478 0.22 23.07 13.40
N ARG A 479 0.93 23.68 14.35
CA ARG A 479 2.11 23.11 15.05
C ARG A 479 1.77 22.60 16.46
N GLN A 480 0.54 22.12 16.64
CA GLN A 480 0.07 21.53 17.89
C GLN A 480 -1.00 20.47 17.63
N PHE A 481 -1.20 19.58 18.59
CA PHE A 481 -2.38 18.72 18.64
C PHE A 481 -3.08 18.82 19.99
N THR A 482 -4.36 18.51 19.98
CA THR A 482 -5.20 18.47 21.18
C THR A 482 -5.79 17.08 21.37
N VAL A 483 -5.84 16.61 22.61
CA VAL A 483 -6.47 15.33 22.97
C VAL A 483 -6.94 15.38 24.41
N ALA A 484 -8.21 15.00 24.64
CA ALA A 484 -8.84 15.04 25.96
C ALA A 484 -8.67 16.38 26.73
N GLY A 485 -8.61 17.51 26.01
CA GLY A 485 -8.41 18.85 26.59
C GLY A 485 -6.96 19.23 26.89
N VAL A 486 -6.00 18.34 26.66
CA VAL A 486 -4.56 18.61 26.74
C VAL A 486 -4.05 19.06 25.37
N THR A 487 -3.27 20.14 25.35
CA THR A 487 -2.59 20.64 24.15
C THR A 487 -1.11 20.28 24.20
N VAL A 488 -0.61 19.66 23.13
CA VAL A 488 0.80 19.34 22.95
C VAL A 488 1.32 20.12 21.74
N SER A 489 2.34 20.93 21.97
CA SER A 489 2.95 21.81 20.98
C SER A 489 4.19 21.18 20.38
N GLU A 490 4.63 21.71 19.23
CA GLU A 490 5.86 21.26 18.61
C GLU A 490 7.06 21.49 19.54
N GLY A 491 7.92 20.48 19.65
CA GLY A 491 9.05 20.48 20.58
C GLY A 491 8.74 19.89 21.95
N ASP A 492 7.47 19.72 22.33
CA ASP A 492 7.10 19.01 23.57
C ASP A 492 7.48 17.53 23.47
N SER A 493 7.92 16.94 24.57
CA SER A 493 8.28 15.51 24.61
C SER A 493 7.02 14.66 24.77
N ILE A 494 6.92 13.60 23.97
CA ILE A 494 5.94 12.52 24.13
C ILE A 494 6.64 11.16 24.07
N SER A 495 5.96 10.16 24.61
CA SER A 495 6.38 8.76 24.54
C SER A 495 5.29 7.91 23.89
N LEU A 496 5.70 6.97 23.03
CA LEU A 496 4.83 6.04 22.32
C LEU A 496 5.20 4.60 22.67
N ASP A 497 4.22 3.75 22.94
CA ASP A 497 4.37 2.29 22.89
C ASP A 497 3.60 1.76 21.67
N GLY A 498 4.34 1.44 20.62
CA GLY A 498 3.78 0.91 19.37
C GLY A 498 3.28 -0.53 19.48
N THR A 499 3.42 -1.17 20.65
CA THR A 499 2.84 -2.49 20.97
C THR A 499 1.45 -2.35 21.56
N SER A 500 1.31 -1.56 22.63
CA SER A 500 0.02 -1.36 23.30
C SER A 500 -0.86 -0.34 22.58
N GLY A 501 -0.27 0.52 21.74
CA GLY A 501 -0.93 1.65 21.10
C GLY A 501 -1.04 2.88 22.01
N GLU A 502 -0.34 2.90 23.14
CA GLU A 502 -0.44 3.97 24.14
C GLU A 502 0.46 5.15 23.80
N VAL A 503 -0.09 6.34 24.00
CA VAL A 503 0.61 7.62 23.86
C VAL A 503 0.61 8.30 25.21
N VAL A 504 1.77 8.80 25.62
CA VAL A 504 1.99 9.43 26.93
C VAL A 504 2.59 10.81 26.74
N LEU A 505 2.17 11.76 27.57
CA LEU A 505 2.82 13.07 27.66
C LEU A 505 4.13 13.00 28.46
N GLY A 506 5.18 13.59 27.93
CA GLY A 506 6.50 13.60 28.56
C GLY A 506 7.35 12.37 28.24
N GLU A 507 8.48 12.29 28.93
CA GLU A 507 9.48 11.24 28.73
C GLU A 507 9.25 10.09 29.69
N VAL A 508 9.11 8.88 29.14
CA VAL A 508 8.97 7.64 29.90
C VAL A 508 10.31 6.91 29.93
N ALA A 509 10.71 6.43 31.10
CA ALA A 509 11.91 5.61 31.22
C ALA A 509 11.75 4.32 30.42
N LEU A 510 12.77 3.96 29.65
CA LEU A 510 12.78 2.75 28.84
C LEU A 510 13.60 1.64 29.51
N THR A 511 13.15 0.40 29.39
CA THR A 511 13.88 -0.79 29.84
C THR A 511 14.14 -1.75 28.68
N ALA A 512 15.21 -2.54 28.78
CA ALA A 512 15.52 -3.55 27.79
C ALA A 512 14.41 -4.62 27.74
N ALA A 513 13.97 -4.98 26.53
CA ALA A 513 13.01 -6.07 26.37
C ALA A 513 13.69 -7.42 26.59
N ALA A 514 13.00 -8.34 27.27
CA ALA A 514 13.37 -9.74 27.20
C ALA A 514 12.98 -10.29 25.81
N PRO A 515 13.91 -10.91 25.07
CA PRO A 515 13.60 -11.46 23.76
C PRO A 515 12.62 -12.64 23.89
N PRO A 516 11.81 -12.92 22.84
CA PRO A 516 10.87 -14.03 22.88
C PRO A 516 11.61 -15.39 22.90
N PRO A 517 11.01 -16.48 23.42
CA PRO A 517 11.65 -17.80 23.50
C PRO A 517 12.17 -18.34 22.15
N GLU A 518 11.52 -17.96 21.06
CA GLU A 518 11.89 -18.31 19.70
C GLU A 518 13.24 -17.74 19.29
N PHE A 519 13.68 -16.62 19.90
CA PHE A 519 15.00 -16.02 19.67
C PHE A 519 16.12 -17.02 19.97
N THR A 520 16.11 -17.61 21.17
CA THR A 520 17.12 -18.61 21.58
C THR A 520 17.05 -19.86 20.71
N THR A 521 15.85 -20.26 20.29
CA THR A 521 15.63 -21.43 19.42
C THR A 521 16.30 -21.22 18.05
N VAL A 522 16.03 -20.07 17.42
CA VAL A 522 16.59 -19.71 16.12
C VAL A 522 18.11 -19.55 16.19
N LEU A 523 18.64 -18.90 17.23
CA LEU A 523 20.09 -18.79 17.41
C LEU A 523 20.77 -20.15 17.59
N GLY A 524 20.13 -21.08 18.31
CA GLY A 524 20.60 -22.46 18.41
C GLY A 524 20.70 -23.14 17.05
N TRP A 525 19.69 -22.98 16.18
CA TRP A 525 19.75 -23.49 14.80
C TRP A 525 20.84 -22.81 13.97
N ALA A 526 21.00 -21.49 14.08
CA ALA A 526 22.06 -20.76 13.39
C ALA A 526 23.46 -21.24 13.80
N ASP A 527 23.67 -21.53 15.08
CA ASP A 527 24.92 -22.08 15.59
C ASP A 527 25.19 -23.51 15.10
N GLU A 528 24.16 -24.36 15.00
CA GLU A 528 24.26 -25.70 14.42
C GLU A 528 24.68 -25.62 12.93
N ILE A 529 24.06 -24.73 12.15
CA ILE A 529 24.38 -24.49 10.73
C ILE A 529 25.82 -23.99 10.58
N ARG A 530 26.21 -22.98 11.39
CA ARG A 530 27.57 -22.40 11.35
C ARG A 530 28.65 -23.44 11.64
N ARG A 531 28.34 -24.45 12.46
CA ARG A 531 29.24 -25.57 12.79
C ARG A 531 29.20 -26.72 11.77
N GLY A 532 28.41 -26.60 10.70
CA GLY A 532 28.25 -27.64 9.68
C GLY A 532 27.53 -28.89 10.16
N ARG A 533 26.64 -28.77 11.17
CA ARG A 533 25.98 -29.90 11.83
C ARG A 533 24.52 -30.10 11.38
N LEU A 534 24.07 -29.37 10.37
CA LEU A 534 22.71 -29.41 9.81
C LEU A 534 22.72 -29.57 8.30
#